data_AF-A0A0T2YGH9-F1
#
_entry.id   AF-A0A0T2YGH9-F1
#
_cell.length_a   1.000
_cell.length_b   1.000
_cell.length_c   1.000
_cell.angle_alpha   90.00
_cell.angle_beta   90.00
_cell.angle_gamma   90.00
#
_symmetry.space_group_name_H-M   'P 1'
#
loop_
_entity.id
_entity.type
_entity.pdbx_description
1 polymer ?
#
loop_
_entity_poly.entity_id
_entity_poly.type
_entity_poly.pdbx_seq_one_letter_code
_entity_poly.pdbx_strand_id
1 'polypeptide(L)'
;MQDQFDSWYSGMEFSENADVRSRRWASIQSIANNPTATRLEVLTRLAFRTKLQGLAAEAGQVRTQLAEGGPALEDEEVALLAAVALALILDERDTTAAKAAALVTGSACAGLRGLQQPMDLVGMALNAQAYLSETARRRPPLEQQKLVNPQLDVAANLNALADGNIATVRAALEALTGATTKVLSAMAARQRSFETAVQGYVRVQDEELDILWWLQGGQCVRFGLPFAEVQPEFRPIVFAVELAALTKVLPGPTAFSSLLVRVGVDDTVQLTIPAAVQGLPQEWLARVLPEDRTGRVSMTTTPILEAVRRRQEADGADTWASVWSTVTGIDQTKPLSALQLCEALYRELLQVTLG
;
A
#
# COMPACT_ATOMS: atom_id res chain seq x y z
N MET A 1 10.98 17.54 -7.58
CA MET A 1 11.29 16.19 -8.11
C MET A 1 11.99 16.20 -9.47
N GLN A 2 11.67 17.12 -10.40
CA GLN A 2 12.35 17.17 -11.72
C GLN A 2 13.86 17.40 -11.61
N ASP A 3 14.31 18.34 -10.78
CA ASP A 3 15.76 18.60 -10.59
C ASP A 3 16.52 17.38 -10.04
N GLN A 4 15.87 16.59 -9.17
CA GLN A 4 16.44 15.35 -8.63
C GLN A 4 16.53 14.28 -9.71
N PHE A 5 15.50 14.16 -10.55
CA PHE A 5 15.51 13.28 -11.72
C PHE A 5 16.67 13.62 -12.65
N ASP A 6 16.86 14.90 -12.99
CA ASP A 6 17.97 15.33 -13.85
C ASP A 6 19.33 14.96 -13.26
N SER A 7 19.48 15.09 -11.93
CA SER A 7 20.68 14.66 -11.21
C SER A 7 20.90 13.15 -11.25
N TRP A 8 19.86 12.35 -11.00
CA TRP A 8 19.95 10.87 -11.01
C TRP A 8 20.21 10.33 -12.41
N TYR A 9 19.52 10.88 -13.41
CA TYR A 9 19.63 10.48 -14.80
C TYR A 9 21.02 10.81 -15.37
N SER A 10 21.55 12.01 -15.06
CA SER A 10 22.91 12.39 -15.47
C SER A 10 23.98 11.57 -14.74
N GLY A 11 23.75 11.21 -13.47
CA GLY A 11 24.68 10.40 -12.68
C GLY A 11 24.83 8.95 -13.15
N MET A 12 23.93 8.45 -13.98
CA MET A 12 23.99 7.12 -14.61
C MET A 12 24.62 7.14 -16.01
N GLU A 13 25.16 8.28 -16.44
CA GLU A 13 25.81 8.49 -17.76
C GLU A 13 24.90 8.14 -18.96
N PHE A 14 23.58 8.22 -18.79
CA PHE A 14 22.64 8.10 -19.90
C PHE A 14 22.72 9.31 -20.84
N SER A 15 22.26 9.14 -22.09
CA SER A 15 22.32 10.15 -23.16
C SER A 15 21.96 11.57 -22.68
N GLU A 16 22.82 12.54 -22.98
CA GLU A 16 22.68 13.93 -22.53
C GLU A 16 21.69 14.76 -23.36
N ASN A 17 20.89 14.14 -24.25
CA ASN A 17 19.92 14.87 -25.04
C ASN A 17 18.76 15.39 -24.16
N ALA A 18 18.72 16.71 -23.96
CA ALA A 18 17.71 17.39 -23.16
C ALA A 18 16.27 17.11 -23.61
N ASP A 19 16.01 17.02 -24.93
CA ASP A 19 14.67 16.74 -25.47
C ASP A 19 14.21 15.31 -25.15
N VAL A 20 15.14 14.34 -25.17
CA VAL A 20 14.85 12.97 -24.76
C VAL A 20 14.52 12.96 -23.27
N ARG A 21 15.33 13.61 -22.44
CA ARG A 21 15.12 13.69 -20.99
C ARG A 21 13.79 14.33 -20.62
N SER A 22 13.42 15.44 -21.23
CA SER A 22 12.11 16.09 -21.00
C SER A 22 10.94 15.18 -21.39
N ARG A 23 11.06 14.40 -22.47
CA ARG A 23 10.04 13.41 -22.85
C ARG A 23 9.96 12.26 -21.86
N ARG A 24 11.09 11.72 -21.40
CA ARG A 24 11.13 10.71 -20.33
C ARG A 24 10.41 11.20 -19.08
N TRP A 25 10.67 12.45 -18.67
CA TRP A 25 10.01 13.05 -17.52
C TRP A 25 8.49 13.12 -17.69
N ALA A 26 8.01 13.57 -18.84
CA ALA A 26 6.57 13.60 -19.14
C ALA A 26 5.93 12.20 -19.08
N SER A 27 6.60 11.18 -19.63
CA SER A 27 6.15 9.78 -19.54
C SER A 27 6.10 9.28 -18.10
N ILE A 28 7.12 9.60 -17.29
CA ILE A 28 7.14 9.25 -15.86
C ILE A 28 5.94 9.88 -15.14
N GLN A 29 5.68 11.18 -15.34
CA GLN A 29 4.53 11.86 -14.75
C GLN A 29 3.21 11.24 -15.19
N SER A 30 3.10 10.86 -16.46
CA SER A 30 1.90 10.19 -16.97
C SER A 30 1.68 8.81 -16.35
N ILE A 31 2.75 8.06 -16.06
CA ILE A 31 2.68 6.75 -15.40
C ILE A 31 2.35 6.89 -13.92
N ALA A 32 2.92 7.90 -13.25
CA ALA A 32 2.70 8.20 -11.85
C ALA A 32 1.28 8.70 -11.55
N ASN A 33 0.58 9.22 -12.56
CA ASN A 33 -0.79 9.68 -12.42
C ASN A 33 -1.77 8.50 -12.32
N ASN A 34 -2.26 8.23 -11.11
CA ASN A 34 -3.26 7.19 -10.80
C ASN A 34 -2.92 5.76 -11.33
N PRO A 35 -1.75 5.20 -10.97
CA PRO A 35 -1.36 3.86 -11.40
C PRO A 35 -2.27 2.77 -10.79
N THR A 36 -2.52 1.73 -11.58
CA THR A 36 -3.19 0.51 -11.07
C THR A 36 -2.25 -0.28 -10.15
N ALA A 37 -2.81 -1.14 -9.30
CA ALA A 37 -2.01 -2.01 -8.43
C ALA A 37 -1.02 -2.89 -9.21
N THR A 38 -1.47 -3.44 -10.35
CA THR A 38 -0.62 -4.22 -11.27
C THR A 38 0.54 -3.39 -11.81
N ARG A 39 0.30 -2.12 -12.15
CA ARG A 39 1.33 -1.21 -12.63
C ARG A 39 2.35 -0.86 -11.55
N LEU A 40 1.89 -0.64 -10.30
CA LEU A 40 2.78 -0.44 -9.16
C LEU A 40 3.70 -1.65 -8.91
N GLU A 41 3.14 -2.87 -8.99
CA GLU A 41 3.92 -4.12 -8.90
C GLU A 41 4.98 -4.19 -10.01
N VAL A 42 4.61 -3.88 -11.25
CA VAL A 42 5.54 -3.86 -12.39
C VAL A 42 6.66 -2.85 -12.18
N LEU A 43 6.34 -1.61 -11.80
CA LEU A 43 7.34 -0.58 -11.52
C LEU A 43 8.30 -1.01 -10.42
N THR A 44 7.78 -1.63 -9.36
CA THR A 44 8.59 -2.13 -8.25
C THR A 44 9.53 -3.24 -8.70
N ARG A 45 9.03 -4.22 -9.46
CA ARG A 45 9.87 -5.31 -10.00
C ARG A 45 10.93 -4.81 -10.98
N LEU A 46 10.60 -3.83 -11.82
CA LEU A 46 11.57 -3.20 -12.72
C LEU A 46 12.66 -2.46 -11.93
N ALA A 47 12.28 -1.65 -10.93
CA ALA A 47 13.23 -0.90 -10.11
C ALA A 47 14.21 -1.81 -9.35
N PHE A 48 13.73 -2.95 -8.84
CA PHE A 48 14.54 -3.95 -8.13
C PHE A 48 15.16 -5.02 -9.05
N ARG A 49 14.97 -4.93 -10.38
CA ARG A 49 15.49 -5.88 -11.37
C ARG A 49 15.07 -7.34 -11.11
N THR A 50 13.85 -7.55 -10.64
CA THR A 50 13.33 -8.89 -10.33
C THR A 50 12.50 -9.48 -11.45
N LYS A 51 12.17 -10.77 -11.32
CA LYS A 51 11.44 -11.53 -12.35
C LYS A 51 10.00 -11.01 -12.55
N LEU A 52 9.66 -10.69 -13.80
CA LEU A 52 8.34 -10.20 -14.23
C LEU A 52 7.31 -11.31 -14.50
N GLN A 53 7.42 -12.46 -13.81
CA GLN A 53 6.54 -13.61 -14.04
C GLN A 53 5.06 -13.21 -13.87
N GLY A 54 4.25 -13.55 -14.88
CA GLY A 54 2.82 -13.21 -14.93
C GLY A 54 2.51 -11.76 -15.32
N LEU A 55 3.51 -10.91 -15.56
CA LEU A 55 3.36 -9.46 -15.78
C LEU A 55 4.03 -8.95 -17.06
N ALA A 56 4.43 -9.85 -17.97
CA ALA A 56 5.18 -9.49 -19.17
C ALA A 56 4.44 -8.50 -20.08
N ALA A 57 3.11 -8.64 -20.22
CA ALA A 57 2.30 -7.74 -21.04
C ALA A 57 2.27 -6.31 -20.47
N GLU A 58 1.94 -6.15 -19.18
CA GLU A 58 1.93 -4.83 -18.52
C GLU A 58 3.34 -4.23 -18.49
N ALA A 59 4.38 -5.03 -18.25
CA ALA A 59 5.76 -4.57 -18.31
C ALA A 59 6.18 -4.09 -19.71
N GLY A 60 5.67 -4.73 -20.76
CA GLY A 60 5.86 -4.26 -22.15
C GLY A 60 5.18 -2.91 -22.39
N GLN A 61 3.97 -2.72 -21.85
CA GLN A 61 3.26 -1.43 -21.94
C GLN A 61 3.99 -0.32 -21.18
N VAL A 62 4.43 -0.58 -19.95
CA VAL A 62 5.20 0.38 -19.15
C VAL A 62 6.51 0.74 -19.86
N ARG A 63 7.25 -0.24 -20.39
CA ARG A 63 8.46 0.02 -21.19
C ARG A 63 8.17 0.88 -22.43
N THR A 64 7.08 0.58 -23.15
CA THR A 64 6.70 1.35 -24.35
C THR A 64 6.35 2.79 -24.00
N GLN A 65 5.59 3.00 -22.91
CA GLN A 65 5.21 4.33 -22.44
C GLN A 65 6.42 5.14 -21.94
N LEU A 66 7.35 4.51 -21.22
CA LEU A 66 8.62 5.13 -20.84
C LEU A 66 9.49 5.44 -22.06
N ALA A 67 9.44 4.58 -23.08
CA ALA A 67 10.17 4.74 -24.33
C ALA A 67 9.58 5.82 -25.26
N GLU A 68 8.36 6.31 -24.99
CA GLU A 68 7.60 7.19 -25.87
C GLU A 68 8.39 8.45 -26.28
N GLY A 69 8.51 8.66 -27.59
CA GLY A 69 9.19 9.82 -28.16
C GLY A 69 10.73 9.81 -28.06
N GLY A 70 11.36 8.73 -27.60
CA GLY A 70 12.82 8.58 -27.51
C GLY A 70 13.35 7.31 -28.16
N PRO A 71 14.67 7.05 -28.08
CA PRO A 71 15.25 5.77 -28.50
C PRO A 71 14.73 4.60 -27.63
N ALA A 72 14.99 3.37 -28.07
CA ALA A 72 14.71 2.20 -27.25
C ALA A 72 15.49 2.27 -25.93
N LEU A 73 14.82 1.87 -24.84
CA LEU A 73 15.39 1.89 -23.49
C LEU A 73 16.19 0.61 -23.23
N GLU A 74 17.37 0.76 -22.65
CA GLU A 74 18.10 -0.35 -22.04
C GLU A 74 17.50 -0.70 -20.67
N ASP A 75 17.74 -1.92 -20.19
CA ASP A 75 17.14 -2.40 -18.93
C ASP A 75 17.54 -1.52 -17.72
N GLU A 76 18.75 -0.95 -17.73
CA GLU A 76 19.22 -0.04 -16.68
C GLU A 76 18.46 1.29 -16.66
N GLU A 77 18.23 1.88 -17.83
CA GLU A 77 17.44 3.10 -17.95
C GLU A 77 15.98 2.83 -17.55
N VAL A 78 15.40 1.69 -17.97
CA VAL A 78 14.04 1.28 -17.52
C VAL A 78 13.97 1.17 -15.99
N ALA A 79 14.95 0.53 -15.37
CA ALA A 79 14.98 0.34 -13.92
C ALA A 79 15.07 1.69 -13.17
N LEU A 80 15.89 2.62 -13.66
CA LEU A 80 15.95 3.98 -13.13
C LEU A 80 14.60 4.68 -13.29
N LEU A 81 14.05 4.75 -14.50
CA LEU A 81 12.80 5.46 -14.77
C LEU A 81 11.63 4.89 -13.95
N ALA A 82 11.58 3.57 -13.75
CA ALA A 82 10.61 2.93 -12.88
C ALA A 82 10.78 3.33 -11.41
N ALA A 83 12.01 3.42 -10.91
CA ALA A 83 12.30 3.90 -9.57
C ALA A 83 11.91 5.38 -9.40
N VAL A 84 12.16 6.23 -10.40
CA VAL A 84 11.75 7.65 -10.39
C VAL A 84 10.22 7.78 -10.37
N ALA A 85 9.51 6.96 -11.15
CA ALA A 85 8.04 6.94 -11.12
C ALA A 85 7.51 6.57 -9.73
N LEU A 86 8.09 5.56 -9.08
CA LEU A 86 7.73 5.22 -7.69
C LEU A 86 8.07 6.35 -6.73
N ALA A 87 9.22 7.00 -6.87
CA ALA A 87 9.61 8.13 -6.04
C ALA A 87 8.60 9.30 -6.16
N LEU A 88 8.09 9.57 -7.36
CA LEU A 88 7.01 10.54 -7.57
C LEU A 88 5.72 10.14 -6.86
N ILE A 89 5.28 8.89 -7.02
CA ILE A 89 4.07 8.37 -6.38
C ILE A 89 4.17 8.47 -4.86
N LEU A 90 5.34 8.17 -4.29
CA LEU A 90 5.59 8.27 -2.85
C LEU A 90 5.51 9.72 -2.33
N ASP A 91 5.83 10.71 -3.16
CA ASP A 91 5.79 12.13 -2.80
C ASP A 91 4.36 12.69 -2.72
N GLU A 92 3.39 12.07 -3.40
CA GLU A 92 1.97 12.49 -3.37
C GLU A 92 1.30 12.26 -2.00
N ARG A 93 1.83 11.32 -1.19
CA ARG A 93 1.36 11.02 0.18
C ARG A 93 -0.15 10.76 0.26
N ASP A 94 -0.67 10.01 -0.70
CA ASP A 94 -2.06 9.57 -0.76
C ASP A 94 -2.18 8.05 -0.48
N THR A 95 -3.34 7.46 -0.79
CA THR A 95 -3.56 6.02 -0.64
C THR A 95 -2.75 5.19 -1.65
N THR A 96 -2.46 5.75 -2.82
CA THR A 96 -1.60 5.11 -3.84
C THR A 96 -0.16 5.03 -3.34
N ALA A 97 0.34 6.10 -2.73
CA ALA A 97 1.63 6.15 -2.06
C ALA A 97 1.75 5.08 -0.96
N ALA A 98 0.69 4.84 -0.18
CA ALA A 98 0.68 3.78 0.82
C ALA A 98 0.92 2.39 0.22
N LYS A 99 0.27 2.09 -0.92
CA LYS A 99 0.42 0.83 -1.65
C LYS A 99 1.80 0.70 -2.28
N ALA A 100 2.27 1.75 -2.96
CA ALA A 100 3.60 1.80 -3.54
C ALA A 100 4.68 1.57 -2.47
N ALA A 101 4.53 2.20 -1.30
CA ALA A 101 5.47 2.04 -0.21
C ALA A 101 5.46 0.61 0.36
N ALA A 102 4.29 -0.03 0.47
CA ALA A 102 4.19 -1.44 0.86
C ALA A 102 4.95 -2.35 -0.12
N LEU A 103 4.77 -2.14 -1.43
CA LEU A 103 5.44 -2.91 -2.48
C LEU A 103 6.96 -2.74 -2.45
N VAL A 104 7.45 -1.50 -2.30
CA VAL A 104 8.88 -1.17 -2.22
C VAL A 104 9.51 -1.78 -0.97
N THR A 105 8.88 -1.60 0.20
CA THR A 105 9.43 -2.12 1.47
C THR A 105 9.37 -3.65 1.54
N GLY A 106 8.31 -4.27 1.01
CA GLY A 106 8.21 -5.72 0.83
C GLY A 106 9.28 -6.26 -0.13
N SER A 107 9.57 -5.52 -1.20
CA SER A 107 10.67 -5.87 -2.12
C SER A 107 12.05 -5.74 -1.49
N ALA A 108 12.28 -4.75 -0.64
CA ALA A 108 13.55 -4.63 0.10
C ALA A 108 13.71 -5.75 1.13
N CYS A 109 12.59 -6.27 1.67
CA CYS A 109 12.54 -7.35 2.65
C CYS A 109 13.51 -7.12 3.82
N ALA A 110 13.31 -6.02 4.55
CA ALA A 110 14.18 -5.57 5.64
C ALA A 110 15.68 -5.42 5.25
N GLY A 111 15.96 -5.11 3.98
CA GLY A 111 17.32 -4.90 3.47
C GLY A 111 18.01 -6.18 2.96
N LEU A 112 17.34 -7.34 2.99
CA LEU A 112 17.88 -8.57 2.40
C LEU A 112 18.04 -8.47 0.88
N ARG A 113 17.25 -7.62 0.23
CA ARG A 113 17.38 -7.28 -1.19
C ARG A 113 17.78 -5.81 -1.34
N GLY A 114 18.95 -5.58 -1.91
CA GLY A 114 19.46 -4.24 -2.18
C GLY A 114 18.82 -3.60 -3.41
N LEU A 115 18.62 -2.28 -3.36
CA LEU A 115 18.25 -1.47 -4.52
C LEU A 115 19.52 -0.98 -5.22
N GLN A 116 19.61 -1.16 -6.54
CA GLN A 116 20.76 -0.74 -7.35
C GLN A 116 20.47 0.57 -8.11
N GLN A 117 19.83 1.52 -7.44
CA GLN A 117 19.45 2.81 -8.02
C GLN A 117 20.13 3.95 -7.25
N PRO A 118 20.41 5.11 -7.89
CA PRO A 118 21.10 6.23 -7.25
C PRO A 118 20.27 6.94 -6.17
N MET A 119 18.98 6.62 -6.04
CA MET A 119 18.07 7.20 -5.05
C MET A 119 17.79 6.23 -3.90
N ASP A 120 17.56 6.77 -2.70
CA ASP A 120 17.09 5.98 -1.56
C ASP A 120 15.56 5.75 -1.60
N LEU A 121 15.12 4.94 -2.56
CA LEU A 121 13.69 4.65 -2.73
C LEU A 121 13.10 3.95 -1.50
N VAL A 122 13.89 3.12 -0.82
CA VAL A 122 13.44 2.39 0.38
C VAL A 122 13.23 3.36 1.54
N GLY A 123 14.16 4.28 1.79
CA GLY A 123 13.99 5.35 2.77
C GLY A 123 12.83 6.27 2.45
N MET A 124 12.63 6.62 1.16
CA MET A 124 11.45 7.38 0.73
C MET A 124 10.14 6.64 1.04
N ALA A 125 10.08 5.32 0.78
CA ALA A 125 8.91 4.50 1.08
C ALA A 125 8.64 4.41 2.59
N LEU A 126 9.67 4.25 3.41
CA LEU A 126 9.54 4.24 4.88
C LEU A 126 9.06 5.60 5.41
N ASN A 127 9.58 6.71 4.87
CA ASN A 127 9.14 8.05 5.23
C ASN A 127 7.67 8.31 4.84
N ALA A 128 7.28 7.90 3.63
CA ALA A 128 5.90 7.97 3.17
C ALA A 128 4.99 7.12 4.08
N GLN A 129 5.40 5.91 4.44
CA GLN A 129 4.67 5.07 5.40
C GLN A 129 4.51 5.77 6.74
N ALA A 130 5.58 6.28 7.35
CA ALA A 130 5.52 6.95 8.64
C ALA A 130 4.56 8.14 8.64
N TYR A 131 4.63 8.99 7.61
CA TYR A 131 3.73 10.13 7.44
C TYR A 131 2.27 9.67 7.30
N LEU A 132 2.02 8.72 6.39
CA LEU A 132 0.67 8.22 6.12
C LEU A 132 0.07 7.48 7.31
N SER A 133 0.88 6.72 8.05
CA SER A 133 0.47 6.02 9.26
C SER A 133 -0.03 6.99 10.33
N GLU A 134 0.60 8.17 10.45
CA GLU A 134 0.16 9.23 11.35
C GLU A 134 -1.11 9.91 10.83
N THR A 135 -1.12 10.34 9.57
CA THR A 135 -2.23 11.14 9.03
C THR A 135 -3.51 10.33 8.81
N ALA A 136 -3.40 9.06 8.39
CA ALA A 136 -4.55 8.20 8.11
C ALA A 136 -5.30 7.76 9.38
N ARG A 137 -4.66 7.90 10.55
CA ARG A 137 -5.25 7.64 11.87
C ARG A 137 -5.69 8.91 12.60
N ARG A 138 -5.54 10.09 11.99
CA ARG A 138 -6.16 11.30 12.54
C ARG A 138 -7.66 11.16 12.45
N ARG A 139 -8.33 11.11 13.60
CA ARG A 139 -9.78 11.02 13.67
C ARG A 139 -10.39 12.25 12.98
N PRO A 140 -11.25 12.07 11.97
CA PRO A 140 -11.87 13.20 11.31
C PRO A 140 -12.77 13.93 12.32
N PRO A 141 -12.82 15.28 12.29
CA PRO A 141 -13.72 16.03 13.15
C PRO A 141 -15.16 15.71 12.77
N LEU A 142 -15.93 15.22 13.73
CA LEU A 142 -17.38 14.99 13.58
C LEU A 142 -18.20 16.22 13.95
N GLU A 143 -17.57 17.39 14.07
CA GLU A 143 -18.26 18.65 14.35
C GLU A 143 -19.38 18.86 13.34
N GLN A 144 -20.53 19.34 13.83
CA GLN A 144 -21.66 19.65 12.98
C GLN A 144 -21.23 20.71 11.97
N GLN A 145 -20.90 20.29 10.75
CA GLN A 145 -20.79 21.21 9.62
C GLN A 145 -22.04 22.07 9.66
N LYS A 146 -21.87 23.39 9.76
CA LYS A 146 -23.00 24.35 9.83
C LYS A 146 -24.03 23.92 8.80
N LEU A 147 -25.27 23.74 9.24
CA LEU A 147 -26.39 23.49 8.34
C LEU A 147 -26.50 24.69 7.40
N VAL A 148 -25.85 24.60 6.25
CA VAL A 148 -26.18 25.44 5.11
C VAL A 148 -27.53 24.92 4.68
N ASN A 149 -28.57 25.63 5.06
CA ASN A 149 -29.92 25.35 4.64
C ASN A 149 -30.05 25.98 3.25
N PRO A 150 -29.95 25.21 2.16
CA PRO A 150 -29.97 25.80 0.84
C PRO A 150 -31.35 26.40 0.63
N GLN A 151 -31.43 27.72 0.60
CA GLN A 151 -32.70 28.42 0.45
C GLN A 151 -33.17 28.24 -0.99
N LEU A 152 -34.25 27.48 -1.15
CA LEU A 152 -35.06 27.51 -2.36
C LEU A 152 -35.93 28.76 -2.27
N ASP A 153 -35.66 29.75 -3.13
CA ASP A 153 -36.54 30.90 -3.27
C ASP A 153 -37.78 30.50 -4.07
N VAL A 154 -38.71 29.83 -3.39
CA VAL A 154 -39.98 29.37 -3.98
C VAL A 154 -40.84 30.57 -4.38
N ALA A 155 -40.75 31.69 -3.64
CA ALA A 155 -41.55 32.89 -3.92
C ALA A 155 -41.16 33.56 -5.24
N ALA A 156 -39.86 33.71 -5.51
CA ALA A 156 -39.38 34.25 -6.79
C ALA A 156 -39.80 33.36 -7.99
N ASN A 157 -39.79 32.03 -7.83
CA ASN A 157 -40.21 31.09 -8.86
C ASN A 157 -41.74 31.07 -9.06
N LEU A 158 -42.53 31.27 -8.00
CA LEU A 158 -43.98 31.35 -8.09
C LEU A 158 -44.48 32.69 -8.66
N ASN A 159 -43.82 33.80 -8.35
CA ASN A 159 -44.18 35.13 -8.88
C ASN A 159 -44.05 35.20 -10.41
N ALA A 160 -43.13 34.43 -11.00
CA ALA A 160 -42.99 34.29 -12.45
C ALA A 160 -44.18 33.57 -13.13
N LEU A 161 -45.04 32.88 -12.38
CA LEU A 161 -46.21 32.17 -12.90
C LEU A 161 -47.46 33.06 -13.05
N ALA A 162 -47.44 34.28 -12.52
CA ALA A 162 -48.59 35.18 -12.50
C ALA A 162 -49.03 35.67 -13.90
N ASP A 163 -48.10 35.70 -14.87
CA ASP A 163 -48.35 36.21 -16.23
C ASP A 163 -49.11 35.23 -17.15
N GLY A 164 -49.36 33.98 -16.71
CA GLY A 164 -50.19 33.00 -17.42
C GLY A 164 -49.66 32.49 -18.77
N ASN A 165 -48.49 32.97 -19.22
CA ASN A 165 -47.86 32.53 -20.46
C ASN A 165 -47.10 31.20 -20.26
N ILE A 166 -47.36 30.22 -21.14
CA ILE A 166 -46.73 28.89 -21.14
C ILE A 166 -45.19 28.97 -21.15
N ALA A 167 -44.61 29.95 -21.85
CA ALA A 167 -43.16 30.13 -21.89
C ALA A 167 -42.58 30.52 -20.51
N THR A 168 -43.26 31.41 -19.78
CA THR A 168 -42.87 31.86 -18.44
C THR A 168 -43.05 30.73 -17.41
N VAL A 169 -44.11 29.93 -17.55
CA VAL A 169 -44.33 28.73 -16.72
C VAL A 169 -43.21 27.71 -16.93
N ARG A 170 -42.82 27.44 -18.19
CA ARG A 170 -41.70 26.53 -18.48
C ARG A 170 -40.39 27.02 -17.87
N ALA A 171 -40.05 28.29 -18.04
CA ALA A 171 -38.81 28.86 -17.50
C ALA A 171 -38.77 28.81 -15.95
N ALA A 172 -39.89 29.08 -15.28
CA ALA A 172 -40.00 28.96 -13.82
C ALA A 172 -39.85 27.51 -13.34
N LEU A 173 -40.43 26.54 -14.06
CA LEU A 173 -40.26 25.11 -13.75
C LEU A 173 -38.83 24.62 -13.99
N GLU A 174 -38.16 25.08 -15.05
CA GLU A 174 -36.75 24.78 -15.32
C GLU A 174 -35.84 25.38 -14.23
N ALA A 175 -36.10 26.62 -13.80
CA ALA A 175 -35.38 27.27 -12.72
C ALA A 175 -35.57 26.55 -11.38
N LEU A 176 -36.80 26.16 -11.04
CA LEU A 176 -37.11 25.37 -9.84
C LEU A 176 -36.44 23.99 -9.89
N THR A 177 -36.46 23.33 -11.05
CA THR A 177 -35.80 22.04 -11.25
C THR A 177 -34.29 22.18 -11.05
N GLY A 178 -33.66 23.18 -11.68
CA GLY A 178 -32.22 23.44 -11.54
C GLY A 178 -31.82 23.79 -10.10
N ALA A 179 -32.60 24.61 -9.41
CA ALA A 179 -32.40 24.92 -8.00
C ALA A 179 -32.53 23.66 -7.12
N THR A 180 -33.56 22.83 -7.37
CA THR A 180 -33.79 21.58 -6.63
C THR A 180 -32.65 20.58 -6.87
N THR A 181 -32.21 20.39 -8.11
CA THR A 181 -31.08 19.52 -8.44
C THR A 181 -29.79 19.99 -7.77
N LYS A 182 -29.54 21.30 -7.72
CA LYS A 182 -28.37 21.88 -7.02
C LYS A 182 -28.44 21.62 -5.51
N VAL A 183 -29.61 21.84 -4.90
CA VAL A 183 -29.85 21.55 -3.47
C VAL A 183 -29.63 20.06 -3.17
N LEU A 184 -30.27 19.17 -3.93
CA LEU A 184 -30.14 17.73 -3.75
C LEU A 184 -28.70 17.24 -3.96
N SER A 185 -27.99 17.78 -4.95
CA SER A 185 -26.59 17.41 -5.20
C SER A 185 -25.67 17.86 -4.06
N ALA A 186 -25.88 19.07 -3.53
CA ALA A 186 -25.14 19.57 -2.38
C ALA A 186 -25.44 18.76 -1.11
N MET A 187 -26.71 18.39 -0.89
CA MET A 187 -27.10 17.51 0.21
C MET A 187 -26.48 16.12 0.08
N ALA A 188 -26.51 15.51 -1.12
CA ALA A 188 -25.92 14.21 -1.37
C ALA A 188 -24.39 14.23 -1.19
N ALA A 189 -23.70 15.27 -1.67
CA ALA A 189 -22.26 15.44 -1.48
C ALA A 189 -21.91 15.58 0.01
N ARG A 190 -22.68 16.36 0.77
CA ARG A 190 -22.51 16.50 2.22
C ARG A 190 -22.76 15.20 2.96
N GLN A 191 -23.85 14.49 2.62
CA GLN A 191 -24.18 13.21 3.24
C GLN A 191 -23.05 12.20 3.01
N ARG A 192 -22.55 12.08 1.78
CA ARG A 192 -21.39 11.21 1.47
C ARG A 192 -20.14 11.62 2.24
N SER A 193 -19.86 12.91 2.35
CA SER A 193 -18.71 13.41 3.12
C SER A 193 -18.84 13.08 4.61
N PHE A 194 -20.05 13.23 5.18
CA PHE A 194 -20.32 12.88 6.56
C PHE A 194 -20.22 11.37 6.79
N GLU A 195 -20.85 10.55 5.95
CA GLU A 195 -20.75 9.09 6.01
C GLU A 195 -19.31 8.61 5.89
N THR A 196 -18.52 9.18 4.98
CA THR A 196 -17.10 8.86 4.83
C THR A 196 -16.31 9.23 6.09
N ALA A 197 -16.59 10.39 6.69
CA ALA A 197 -15.95 10.81 7.93
C ALA A 197 -16.32 9.89 9.11
N VAL A 198 -17.60 9.53 9.25
CA VAL A 198 -18.08 8.60 10.30
C VAL A 198 -17.47 7.21 10.12
N GLN A 199 -17.46 6.67 8.89
CA GLN A 199 -16.83 5.38 8.60
C GLN A 199 -15.34 5.41 8.90
N GLY A 200 -14.64 6.48 8.50
CA GLY A 200 -13.22 6.67 8.82
C GLY A 200 -12.97 6.73 10.33
N TYR A 201 -13.78 7.48 11.06
CA TYR A 201 -13.71 7.60 12.52
C TYR A 201 -13.89 6.25 13.21
N VAL A 202 -14.96 5.51 12.88
CA VAL A 202 -15.26 4.19 13.45
C VAL A 202 -14.15 3.20 13.11
N ARG A 203 -13.67 3.18 11.86
CA ARG A 203 -12.59 2.27 11.44
C ARG A 203 -11.31 2.50 12.24
N VAL A 204 -10.91 3.75 12.44
CA VAL A 204 -9.72 4.10 13.24
C VAL A 204 -9.94 3.73 14.70
N GLN A 205 -11.10 4.07 15.27
CA GLN A 205 -11.43 3.75 16.66
C GLN A 205 -11.42 2.25 16.92
N ASP A 206 -12.03 1.46 16.05
CA ASP A 206 -12.08 0.01 16.21
C ASP A 206 -10.68 -0.60 16.08
N GLU A 207 -9.86 -0.18 15.11
CA GLU A 207 -8.47 -0.65 15.01
C GLU A 207 -7.66 -0.35 16.29
N GLU A 208 -7.71 0.90 16.78
CA GLU A 208 -6.98 1.31 17.99
C GLU A 208 -7.44 0.54 19.22
N LEU A 209 -8.76 0.35 19.37
CA LEU A 209 -9.37 -0.35 20.49
C LEU A 209 -9.08 -1.86 20.44
N ASP A 210 -9.19 -2.48 19.26
CA ASP A 210 -8.91 -3.90 19.04
C ASP A 210 -7.43 -4.22 19.35
N ILE A 211 -6.49 -3.37 18.88
CA ILE A 211 -5.06 -3.52 19.18
C ILE A 211 -4.78 -3.32 20.67
N LEU A 212 -5.44 -2.35 21.32
CA LEU A 212 -5.30 -2.12 22.76
C LEU A 212 -5.80 -3.31 23.58
N TRP A 213 -6.96 -3.88 23.22
CA TRP A 213 -7.50 -5.06 23.89
C TRP A 213 -6.63 -6.29 23.67
N TRP A 214 -6.12 -6.48 22.46
CA TRP A 214 -5.16 -7.54 22.17
C TRP A 214 -3.91 -7.42 23.05
N LEU A 215 -3.32 -6.22 23.13
CA LEU A 215 -2.13 -5.97 23.94
C LEU A 215 -2.40 -6.20 25.44
N GLN A 216 -3.50 -5.66 25.97
CA GLN A 216 -3.85 -5.75 27.40
C GLN A 216 -4.32 -7.16 27.79
N GLY A 217 -5.01 -7.85 26.89
CA GLY A 217 -5.54 -9.19 27.11
C GLY A 217 -4.45 -10.27 27.12
N GLY A 218 -3.35 -10.06 26.39
CA GLY A 218 -2.23 -10.99 26.39
C GLY A 218 -2.54 -12.33 25.73
N GLN A 219 -3.43 -12.35 24.73
CA GLN A 219 -3.95 -13.56 24.09
C GLN A 219 -3.88 -13.47 22.56
N CYS A 220 -3.41 -14.54 21.92
CA CYS A 220 -3.48 -14.74 20.48
C CYS A 220 -4.83 -15.35 20.13
N VAL A 221 -5.75 -14.56 19.57
CA VAL A 221 -7.11 -15.02 19.25
C VAL A 221 -7.09 -16.04 18.11
N ARG A 222 -6.29 -15.82 17.06
CA ARG A 222 -6.18 -16.73 15.91
C ARG A 222 -5.47 -18.02 16.25
N PHE A 223 -4.53 -17.96 17.19
CA PHE A 223 -3.75 -19.13 17.58
C PHE A 223 -4.32 -19.87 18.79
N GLY A 224 -5.19 -19.23 19.57
CA GLY A 224 -5.82 -19.79 20.76
C GLY A 224 -4.85 -19.96 21.92
N LEU A 225 -3.84 -19.10 22.03
CA LEU A 225 -2.74 -19.23 22.99
C LEU A 225 -2.44 -17.90 23.70
N PRO A 226 -2.14 -17.92 25.01
CA PRO A 226 -1.59 -16.76 25.70
C PRO A 226 -0.24 -16.33 25.11
N PHE A 227 0.10 -15.04 25.14
CA PHE A 227 1.40 -14.54 24.64
C PHE A 227 2.59 -15.23 25.32
N ALA A 228 2.46 -15.56 26.61
CA ALA A 228 3.49 -16.23 27.38
C ALA A 228 3.79 -17.65 26.88
N GLU A 229 2.82 -18.32 26.24
CA GLU A 229 2.96 -19.68 25.71
C GLU A 229 3.50 -19.70 24.28
N VAL A 230 3.55 -18.55 23.59
CA VAL A 230 4.16 -18.44 22.26
C VAL A 230 5.68 -18.46 22.42
N GLN A 231 6.31 -19.51 21.90
CA GLN A 231 7.75 -19.68 21.91
C GLN A 231 8.44 -18.50 21.19
N PRO A 232 9.59 -17.99 21.70
CA PRO A 232 10.24 -16.80 21.16
C PRO A 232 10.49 -16.83 19.64
N GLU A 233 10.85 -17.99 19.11
CA GLU A 233 11.08 -18.22 17.67
C GLU A 233 9.81 -18.10 16.79
N PHE A 234 8.62 -18.30 17.36
CA PHE A 234 7.35 -18.18 16.62
C PHE A 234 6.69 -16.81 16.76
N ARG A 235 7.07 -16.02 17.78
CA ARG A 235 6.47 -14.71 18.06
C ARG A 235 6.50 -13.75 16.86
N PRO A 236 7.59 -13.66 16.06
CA PRO A 236 7.60 -12.78 14.89
C PRO A 236 6.48 -13.06 13.90
N ILE A 237 6.17 -14.35 13.68
CA ILE A 237 5.15 -14.74 12.72
C ILE A 237 3.76 -14.65 13.33
N VAL A 238 3.60 -15.21 14.53
CA VAL A 238 2.30 -15.23 15.24
C VAL A 238 1.78 -13.82 15.48
N PHE A 239 2.60 -12.91 16.03
CA PHE A 239 2.15 -11.56 16.35
C PHE A 239 2.01 -10.66 15.12
N ALA A 240 2.80 -10.89 14.05
CA ALA A 240 2.57 -10.21 12.78
C ALA A 240 1.18 -10.56 12.22
N VAL A 241 0.78 -11.83 12.26
CA VAL A 241 -0.52 -12.31 11.79
C VAL A 241 -1.67 -11.75 12.62
N GLU A 242 -1.56 -11.77 13.95
CA GLU A 242 -2.57 -11.18 14.84
C GLU A 242 -2.72 -9.68 14.57
N LEU A 243 -1.63 -8.91 14.61
CA LEU A 243 -1.69 -7.46 14.41
C LEU A 243 -2.17 -7.07 13.01
N ALA A 244 -1.74 -7.79 11.97
CA ALA A 244 -2.22 -7.54 10.61
C ALA A 244 -3.73 -7.77 10.48
N ALA A 245 -4.28 -8.72 11.22
CA ALA A 245 -5.72 -8.97 11.22
C ALA A 245 -6.54 -7.93 11.98
N LEU A 246 -5.95 -7.25 12.97
CA LEU A 246 -6.58 -6.15 13.70
C LEU A 246 -6.45 -4.81 12.97
N THR A 247 -5.51 -4.71 12.03
CA THR A 247 -5.25 -3.50 11.25
C THR A 247 -6.30 -3.32 10.14
N LYS A 248 -6.92 -2.15 10.09
CA LYS A 248 -7.98 -1.74 9.15
C LYS A 248 -7.56 -0.58 8.25
N VAL A 249 -6.44 0.09 8.57
CA VAL A 249 -5.91 1.26 7.86
C VAL A 249 -4.49 0.99 7.36
N LEU A 250 -4.25 1.23 6.08
CA LEU A 250 -2.92 1.16 5.43
C LEU A 250 -2.29 2.56 5.37
N PRO A 251 -0.99 2.71 5.68
CA PRO A 251 -0.09 1.73 6.28
C PRO A 251 -0.42 1.45 7.75
N GLY A 252 0.19 0.43 8.35
CA GLY A 252 0.00 0.07 9.77
C GLY A 252 0.36 1.19 10.77
N PRO A 253 0.10 1.04 12.08
CA PRO A 253 0.29 2.11 13.05
C PRO A 253 1.76 2.47 13.23
N THR A 254 2.07 3.74 13.49
CA THR A 254 3.45 4.22 13.75
C THR A 254 4.08 3.56 14.98
N ALA A 255 3.25 3.19 15.96
CA ALA A 255 3.70 2.54 17.19
C ALA A 255 3.99 1.04 17.03
N PHE A 256 3.88 0.47 15.82
CA PHE A 256 3.96 -0.97 15.59
C PHE A 256 5.19 -1.64 16.24
N SER A 257 6.40 -1.15 15.99
CA SER A 257 7.62 -1.71 16.58
C SER A 257 7.60 -1.67 18.11
N SER A 258 7.06 -0.59 18.69
CA SER A 258 6.94 -0.47 20.15
C SER A 258 5.92 -1.44 20.75
N LEU A 259 4.85 -1.76 20.01
CA LEU A 259 3.86 -2.77 20.41
C LEU A 259 4.50 -4.17 20.41
N LEU A 260 5.29 -4.48 19.39
CA LEU A 260 6.03 -5.74 19.26
C LEU A 260 7.02 -5.97 20.41
N VAL A 261 7.82 -4.95 20.74
CA VAL A 261 8.75 -5.03 21.88
C VAL A 261 8.01 -5.30 23.19
N ARG A 262 6.84 -4.70 23.41
CA ARG A 262 6.03 -4.94 24.62
C ARG A 262 5.49 -6.37 24.72
N VAL A 263 5.22 -7.03 23.61
CA VAL A 263 4.79 -8.44 23.59
C VAL A 263 5.96 -9.42 23.53
N GLY A 264 7.20 -8.93 23.62
CA GLY A 264 8.41 -9.76 23.70
C GLY A 264 8.95 -10.22 22.35
N VAL A 265 8.77 -9.40 21.31
CA VAL A 265 9.52 -9.49 20.04
C VAL A 265 10.55 -8.38 20.02
N ASP A 266 11.82 -8.74 20.20
CA ASP A 266 12.94 -7.81 20.26
C ASP A 266 14.01 -8.10 19.20
N ASP A 267 15.08 -7.31 19.20
CA ASP A 267 16.17 -7.41 18.23
C ASP A 267 17.23 -8.47 18.57
N THR A 268 17.11 -9.13 19.73
CA THR A 268 18.16 -10.04 20.24
C THR A 268 18.12 -11.39 19.53
N VAL A 269 16.93 -11.88 19.23
CA VAL A 269 16.73 -13.16 18.53
C VAL A 269 16.97 -12.95 17.04
N GLN A 270 17.86 -13.76 16.47
CA GLN A 270 18.21 -13.73 15.05
C GLN A 270 17.69 -15.00 14.38
N LEU A 271 16.92 -14.84 13.31
CA LEU A 271 16.27 -15.95 12.59
C LEU A 271 16.44 -15.75 11.09
N THR A 272 16.68 -16.85 10.37
CA THR A 272 16.52 -16.84 8.91
C THR A 272 15.04 -17.03 8.57
N ILE A 273 14.59 -16.49 7.43
CA ILE A 273 13.20 -16.68 6.97
C ILE A 273 12.88 -18.18 6.86
N PRO A 274 13.74 -19.04 6.26
CA PRO A 274 13.47 -20.48 6.22
C PRO A 274 13.37 -21.14 7.58
N ALA A 275 14.28 -20.84 8.53
CA ALA A 275 14.21 -21.44 9.85
C ALA A 275 12.93 -21.05 10.60
N ALA A 276 12.55 -19.77 10.56
CA ALA A 276 11.33 -19.29 11.20
C ALA A 276 10.07 -19.91 10.59
N VAL A 277 10.00 -19.98 9.26
CA VAL A 277 8.86 -20.58 8.56
C VAL A 277 8.83 -22.09 8.74
N GLN A 278 9.97 -22.79 8.71
CA GLN A 278 10.04 -24.25 8.88
C GLN A 278 9.72 -24.70 10.31
N GLY A 279 10.04 -23.90 11.32
CA GLY A 279 9.76 -24.22 12.72
C GLY A 279 8.28 -24.20 13.10
N LEU A 280 7.43 -23.47 12.36
CA LEU A 280 6.01 -23.36 12.71
C LEU A 280 5.28 -24.71 12.67
N PRO A 281 4.27 -24.96 13.51
CA PRO A 281 3.37 -26.10 13.35
C PRO A 281 2.65 -26.08 11.99
N GLN A 282 2.48 -27.26 11.37
CA GLN A 282 1.87 -27.40 10.03
C GLN A 282 0.45 -26.81 10.01
N GLU A 283 -0.32 -27.05 11.06
CA GLU A 283 -1.69 -26.57 11.24
C GLU A 283 -1.80 -25.04 11.39
N TRP A 284 -0.68 -24.35 11.65
CA TRP A 284 -0.64 -22.89 11.73
C TRP A 284 -0.41 -22.23 10.38
N LEU A 285 0.18 -22.92 9.41
CA LEU A 285 0.51 -22.33 8.11
C LEU A 285 -0.73 -21.79 7.40
N ALA A 286 -1.86 -22.51 7.45
CA ALA A 286 -3.13 -22.06 6.88
C ALA A 286 -3.71 -20.81 7.58
N ARG A 287 -3.31 -20.54 8.83
CA ARG A 287 -3.70 -19.33 9.56
C ARG A 287 -2.84 -18.12 9.17
N VAL A 288 -1.59 -18.37 8.78
CA VAL A 288 -0.65 -17.34 8.29
C VAL A 288 -1.02 -16.95 6.85
N LEU A 289 -1.17 -17.94 5.96
CA LEU A 289 -1.58 -17.75 4.58
C LEU A 289 -2.81 -18.62 4.26
N PRO A 290 -4.02 -18.04 4.43
CA PRO A 290 -5.27 -18.63 3.96
C PRO A 290 -5.32 -18.80 2.43
N GLU A 291 -6.03 -19.81 1.95
CA GLU A 291 -6.11 -20.18 0.53
C GLU A 291 -6.66 -19.04 -0.37
N ASP A 292 -7.61 -18.25 0.14
CA ASP A 292 -8.20 -17.10 -0.57
C ASP A 292 -7.18 -15.97 -0.84
N ARG A 293 -6.04 -15.99 -0.15
CA ARG A 293 -4.98 -14.98 -0.28
C ARG A 293 -3.78 -15.46 -1.08
N THR A 294 -3.64 -16.76 -1.32
CA THR A 294 -2.51 -17.35 -2.05
C THR A 294 -2.31 -16.74 -3.44
N GLY A 295 -3.39 -16.37 -4.12
CA GLY A 295 -3.34 -15.71 -5.43
C GLY A 295 -2.77 -14.29 -5.43
N ARG A 296 -2.62 -13.65 -4.26
CA ARG A 296 -2.07 -12.30 -4.10
C ARG A 296 -0.59 -12.30 -3.71
N VAL A 297 -0.02 -13.47 -3.44
CA VAL A 297 1.38 -13.62 -3.03
C VAL A 297 2.31 -13.41 -4.23
N SER A 298 3.34 -12.60 -4.02
CA SER A 298 4.38 -12.27 -4.99
C SER A 298 5.75 -12.70 -4.46
N MET A 299 6.51 -13.42 -5.28
CA MET A 299 7.91 -13.78 -5.00
C MET A 299 8.82 -12.55 -4.84
N THR A 300 8.42 -11.39 -5.38
CA THR A 300 9.20 -10.16 -5.22
C THR A 300 8.75 -9.39 -3.99
N THR A 301 7.48 -9.00 -3.91
CA THR A 301 7.02 -8.03 -2.92
C THR A 301 6.55 -8.66 -1.62
N THR A 302 6.24 -9.97 -1.62
CA THR A 302 5.85 -10.71 -0.41
C THR A 302 6.68 -11.99 -0.23
N PRO A 303 8.02 -11.87 -0.12
CA PRO A 303 8.90 -13.02 -0.06
C PRO A 303 8.69 -13.90 1.19
N ILE A 304 8.24 -13.37 2.32
CA ILE A 304 7.99 -14.19 3.52
C ILE A 304 6.70 -15.00 3.35
N LEU A 305 5.64 -14.40 2.80
CA LEU A 305 4.42 -15.13 2.45
C LEU A 305 4.68 -16.16 1.34
N GLU A 306 5.59 -15.88 0.40
CA GLU A 306 6.06 -16.87 -0.56
C GLU A 306 6.73 -18.06 0.13
N ALA A 307 7.55 -17.83 1.16
CA ALA A 307 8.15 -18.91 1.94
C ALA A 307 7.07 -19.80 2.60
N VAL A 308 6.04 -19.18 3.20
CA VAL A 308 4.90 -19.90 3.77
C VAL A 308 4.17 -20.73 2.71
N ARG A 309 3.89 -20.14 1.54
CA ARG A 309 3.26 -20.85 0.41
C ARG A 309 4.07 -22.06 -0.02
N ARG A 310 5.38 -21.90 -0.18
CA ARG A 310 6.29 -22.99 -0.59
C ARG A 310 6.36 -24.10 0.45
N ARG A 311 6.33 -23.77 1.73
CA ARG A 311 6.26 -24.76 2.79
C ARG A 311 4.93 -25.52 2.80
N GLN A 312 3.81 -24.85 2.53
CA GLN A 312 2.50 -25.48 2.36
C GLN A 312 2.52 -26.46 1.16
N GLU A 313 3.08 -26.05 0.02
CA GLU A 313 3.20 -26.89 -1.19
C GLU A 313 4.08 -28.14 -0.97
N ALA A 314 5.12 -28.02 -0.13
CA ALA A 314 6.01 -29.13 0.21
C ALA A 314 5.48 -30.05 1.33
N ASP A 315 4.25 -29.81 1.79
CA ASP A 315 3.63 -30.50 2.94
C ASP A 315 4.57 -30.57 4.16
N GLY A 316 5.28 -29.47 4.43
CA GLY A 316 6.21 -29.35 5.55
C GLY A 316 7.61 -29.94 5.34
N ALA A 317 7.91 -30.55 4.19
CA ALA A 317 9.25 -31.08 3.89
C ALA A 317 10.29 -29.96 3.66
N ASP A 318 11.51 -30.09 4.16
CA ASP A 318 12.56 -29.05 4.15
C ASP A 318 13.20 -28.75 2.78
N THR A 319 12.62 -29.26 1.68
CA THR A 319 13.19 -29.11 0.33
C THR A 319 12.86 -27.77 -0.32
N TRP A 320 11.95 -26.99 0.26
CA TRP A 320 11.40 -25.78 -0.34
C TRP A 320 12.32 -24.54 -0.25
N ALA A 321 13.20 -24.48 0.76
CA ALA A 321 13.99 -23.29 1.06
C ALA A 321 14.92 -22.87 -0.09
N SER A 322 15.58 -23.85 -0.72
CA SER A 322 16.49 -23.61 -1.86
C SER A 322 15.77 -23.05 -3.09
N VAL A 323 14.57 -23.59 -3.37
CA VAL A 323 13.71 -23.13 -4.46
C VAL A 323 13.22 -21.71 -4.17
N TRP A 324 12.77 -21.44 -2.94
CA TRP A 324 12.36 -20.12 -2.48
C TRP A 324 13.48 -19.08 -2.66
N SER A 325 14.70 -19.40 -2.23
CA SER A 325 15.86 -18.51 -2.38
C SER A 325 16.14 -18.19 -3.85
N THR A 326 16.05 -19.19 -4.73
CA THR A 326 16.27 -19.04 -6.17
C THR A 326 15.21 -18.18 -6.87
N VAL A 327 13.94 -18.27 -6.46
CA VAL A 327 12.85 -17.51 -7.10
C VAL A 327 12.75 -16.09 -6.58
N THR A 328 13.01 -15.87 -5.29
CA THR A 328 12.99 -14.54 -4.66
C THR A 328 14.30 -13.78 -4.84
N GLY A 329 15.42 -14.48 -5.07
CA GLY A 329 16.76 -13.88 -5.07
C GLY A 329 17.23 -13.44 -3.69
N ILE A 330 16.61 -13.92 -2.62
CA ILE A 330 17.00 -13.66 -1.24
C ILE A 330 17.85 -14.82 -0.73
N ASP A 331 18.97 -14.51 -0.10
CA ASP A 331 19.87 -15.49 0.51
C ASP A 331 19.23 -16.12 1.75
N GLN A 332 19.00 -17.44 1.72
CA GLN A 332 18.39 -18.22 2.79
C GLN A 332 19.21 -18.27 4.10
N THR A 333 20.49 -17.90 4.05
CA THR A 333 21.39 -17.93 5.21
C THR A 333 21.44 -16.62 5.96
N LYS A 334 20.95 -15.52 5.38
CA LYS A 334 21.01 -14.20 6.01
C LYS A 334 19.98 -14.12 7.14
N PRO A 335 20.42 -13.82 8.38
CA PRO A 335 19.50 -13.64 9.49
C PRO A 335 18.83 -12.27 9.44
N LEU A 336 17.64 -12.21 10.02
CA LEU A 336 16.95 -11.00 10.44
C LEU A 336 16.76 -11.06 11.95
N SER A 337 16.71 -9.90 12.59
CA SER A 337 16.15 -9.86 13.94
C SER A 337 14.68 -10.29 13.93
N ALA A 338 14.22 -10.84 15.05
CA ALA A 338 12.82 -11.18 15.27
C ALA A 338 11.89 -9.98 15.02
N LEU A 339 12.30 -8.77 15.40
CA LEU A 339 11.57 -7.53 15.12
C LEU A 339 11.50 -7.22 13.61
N GLN A 340 12.63 -7.26 12.90
CA GLN A 340 12.66 -7.02 11.44
C GLN A 340 11.81 -8.05 10.67
N LEU A 341 11.88 -9.32 11.05
CA LEU A 341 11.08 -10.39 10.45
C LEU A 341 9.59 -10.13 10.67
N CYS A 342 9.20 -9.76 11.90
CA CYS A 342 7.83 -9.45 12.25
C CYS A 342 7.30 -8.24 11.47
N GLU A 343 8.08 -7.16 11.39
CA GLU A 343 7.74 -5.97 10.62
C GLU A 343 7.60 -6.23 9.12
N ALA A 344 8.54 -6.98 8.54
CA ALA A 344 8.50 -7.33 7.14
C ALA A 344 7.24 -8.17 6.82
N LEU A 345 7.00 -9.22 7.59
CA LEU A 345 5.81 -10.07 7.39
C LEU A 345 4.51 -9.31 7.63
N TYR A 346 4.46 -8.45 8.65
CA TYR A 346 3.29 -7.62 8.91
C TYR A 346 2.95 -6.73 7.70
N ARG A 347 3.95 -6.07 7.10
CA ARG A 347 3.75 -5.26 5.89
C ARG A 347 3.27 -6.10 4.71
N GLU A 348 3.82 -7.30 4.51
CA GLU A 348 3.35 -8.24 3.47
C GLU A 348 1.90 -8.67 3.68
N LEU A 349 1.51 -8.97 4.93
CA LEU A 349 0.15 -9.34 5.29
C LEU A 349 -0.84 -8.20 5.04
N LEU A 350 -0.47 -6.97 5.38
CA LEU A 350 -1.27 -5.79 5.04
C LEU A 350 -1.40 -5.62 3.52
N GLN A 351 -0.33 -5.84 2.77
CA GLN A 351 -0.35 -5.74 1.31
C GLN A 351 -1.36 -6.74 0.70
N VAL A 352 -1.37 -8.01 1.12
CA VAL A 352 -2.30 -8.99 0.54
C VAL A 352 -3.73 -8.82 1.05
N THR A 353 -3.93 -8.16 2.20
CA THR A 353 -5.25 -7.99 2.83
C THR A 353 -5.94 -6.70 2.41
N LEU A 354 -5.22 -5.57 2.49
CA LEU A 354 -5.73 -4.21 2.30
C LEU A 354 -5.19 -3.51 1.03
N GLY A 355 -4.13 -4.06 0.43
CA GLY A 355 -3.41 -3.48 -0.72
C GLY A 355 -4.16 -3.51 -2.04
#